data_AF-A0A3M8X0B9-F1
#
_entry.id   AF-A0A3M8X0B9-F1
#
_cell.length_a   1.000
_cell.length_b   1.000
_cell.length_c   1.000
_cell.angle_alpha   90.00
_cell.angle_beta   90.00
_cell.angle_gamma   90.00
#
_symmetry.space_group_name_H-M   'P 1'
#
loop_
_entity.id
_entity.type
_entity.pdbx_description
1 polymer ?
#
loop_
_entity_poly.entity_id
_entity_poly.type
_entity_poly.pdbx_seq_one_letter_code
_entity_poly.pdbx_strand_id
1 'polypeptide(L)'
;MGGNDPHIHVQSMVVHGDAATRNVLASTFGLAGDLPSLVATGCGLRVPYAMTSPRPDRVTCLACREHARREHLRFSEEVERLSRMAGSTISPAQGKLAADKHRDLAQRFSDAEG
;
A
#
# COMPACT_ATOMS: atom_id res chain seq x y z
N MET A 1 8.17 -21.42 12.90
CA MET A 1 8.59 -20.58 14.04
C MET A 1 9.25 -19.34 13.48
N GLY A 2 8.53 -18.22 13.38
CA GLY A 2 9.05 -16.92 12.93
C GLY A 2 9.16 -15.97 14.11
N GLY A 3 10.00 -16.34 15.09
CA GLY A 3 10.20 -15.55 16.30
C GLY A 3 10.89 -14.23 15.97
N ASN A 4 10.12 -13.15 16.13
CA ASN A 4 10.49 -11.73 16.01
C ASN A 4 11.42 -11.37 14.85
N ASP A 5 10.86 -11.36 13.63
CA ASP A 5 11.33 -10.42 12.62
C ASP A 5 11.13 -8.99 13.18
N PRO A 6 12.20 -8.22 13.45
CA PRO A 6 12.09 -6.88 14.01
C PRO A 6 11.67 -5.85 12.96
N HIS A 7 11.55 -6.26 11.70
CA HIS A 7 11.26 -5.34 10.63
C HIS A 7 9.78 -4.95 10.60
N ILE A 8 9.53 -3.70 10.20
CA ILE A 8 8.20 -3.24 9.85
C ILE A 8 7.99 -3.55 8.37
N HIS A 9 6.89 -4.24 8.09
CA HIS A 9 6.55 -4.75 6.77
C HIS A 9 5.47 -3.91 6.09
N VAL A 10 5.25 -4.20 4.81
CA VAL A 10 4.13 -3.70 4.03
C VAL A 10 3.19 -4.85 3.75
N GLN A 11 1.88 -4.64 3.90
CA GLN A 11 0.87 -5.63 3.51
C GLN A 11 0.96 -5.92 2.00
N SER A 12 0.66 -7.15 1.58
CA SER A 12 0.78 -7.54 0.17
C SER A 12 -0.03 -6.65 -0.78
N MET A 13 -1.20 -6.18 -0.34
CA MET A 13 -2.08 -5.25 -1.07
C MET A 13 -1.84 -3.77 -0.69
N VAL A 14 -0.60 -3.29 -0.84
CA VAL A 14 -0.18 -1.93 -0.41
C VAL A 14 -1.01 -0.80 -1.03
N VAL A 15 -1.43 -0.93 -2.29
CA VAL A 15 -2.19 0.10 -3.00
C VAL A 15 -3.69 0.03 -2.71
N HIS A 16 -4.22 -1.17 -2.44
CA HIS A 16 -5.67 -1.40 -2.35
C HIS A 16 -6.25 -1.18 -0.94
N GLY A 17 -5.50 -0.55 -0.04
CA GLY A 17 -6.06 0.21 1.09
C GLY A 17 -7.03 -0.54 1.99
N ASP A 18 -6.70 -1.76 2.42
CA ASP A 18 -7.58 -2.56 3.28
C ASP A 18 -7.90 -1.85 4.63
N ALA A 19 -6.92 -1.14 5.20
CA ALA A 19 -7.09 -0.44 6.48
C ALA A 19 -7.94 0.85 6.38
N ALA A 20 -7.79 1.62 5.30
CA ALA A 20 -8.55 2.87 5.13
C ALA A 20 -10.02 2.57 4.83
N THR A 21 -10.28 1.59 3.96
CA THR A 21 -11.63 1.11 3.68
C THR A 21 -12.29 0.53 4.93
N ARG A 22 -11.58 -0.28 5.73
CA ARG A 22 -12.13 -0.79 6.99
C ARG A 22 -12.43 0.30 8.01
N ASN A 23 -11.56 1.30 8.16
CA ASN A 23 -11.84 2.42 9.07
C ASN A 23 -13.09 3.19 8.65
N VAL A 24 -13.28 3.42 7.35
CA VAL A 24 -14.52 4.03 6.83
C VAL A 24 -15.71 3.15 7.15
N LEU A 25 -15.67 1.85 6.83
CA LEU A 25 -16.76 0.91 7.12
C LEU A 25 -17.10 0.85 8.61
N ALA A 26 -16.10 0.79 9.49
CA ALA A 26 -16.29 0.79 10.94
C ALA A 26 -16.92 2.10 11.43
N SER A 27 -16.46 3.25 10.92
CA SER A 27 -16.99 4.56 11.31
C SER A 27 -18.41 4.83 10.80
N THR A 28 -18.76 4.30 9.63
CA THR A 28 -20.08 4.51 8.99
C THR A 28 -21.13 3.53 9.50
N PHE A 29 -20.76 2.27 9.75
CA PHE A 29 -21.72 1.20 10.05
C PHE A 29 -21.62 0.66 11.49
N GLY A 30 -20.66 1.12 12.30
CA GLY A 30 -20.42 0.57 13.63
C GLY A 30 -19.89 -0.87 13.61
N LEU A 31 -19.50 -1.37 12.44
CA LEU A 31 -18.96 -2.71 12.24
C LEU A 31 -17.44 -2.69 12.46
N ALA A 32 -17.03 -2.78 13.73
CA ALA A 32 -15.64 -3.09 14.06
C ALA A 32 -15.43 -4.60 13.91
N GLY A 33 -15.01 -5.04 12.72
CA GLY A 33 -14.44 -6.37 12.60
C GLY A 33 -13.10 -6.43 13.34
N ASP A 34 -12.86 -7.49 14.11
CA ASP A 34 -11.55 -7.70 14.73
C ASP A 34 -10.45 -7.65 13.66
N LEU A 35 -9.37 -6.93 13.97
CA LEU A 35 -8.22 -6.88 13.07
C LEU A 35 -7.62 -8.29 12.95
N PRO A 36 -7.24 -8.72 11.73
CA PRO A 36 -6.62 -10.02 11.53
C PRO A 36 -5.34 -10.10 12.36
N SER A 37 -5.20 -11.20 13.11
CA SER A 37 -4.03 -11.44 13.96
C SER A 37 -2.74 -11.55 13.15
N LEU A 38 -2.81 -12.02 11.91
CA LEU A 38 -1.70 -12.11 10.97
C LEU A 38 -2.14 -11.65 9.57
N VAL A 39 -1.24 -10.97 8.86
CA VAL A 39 -1.45 -10.50 7.48
C VAL A 39 -0.31 -10.94 6.57
N ALA A 40 -0.62 -11.19 5.30
CA ALA A 40 0.37 -11.44 4.28
C ALA A 40 1.11 -10.14 3.90
N THR A 41 2.41 -10.23 3.72
CA THR A 41 3.28 -9.09 3.42
C THR A 41 3.86 -9.17 2.01
N GLY A 42 4.37 -8.04 1.52
CA GLY A 42 5.06 -7.96 0.23
C GLY A 42 6.30 -8.85 0.14
N CYS A 43 6.94 -9.17 1.28
CA CYS A 43 8.08 -10.09 1.32
C CYS A 43 7.69 -11.57 1.42
N GLY A 44 6.39 -11.91 1.38
CA GLY A 44 5.90 -13.29 1.44
C GLY A 44 5.76 -13.87 2.85
N LEU A 45 6.13 -13.12 3.89
CA LEU A 45 5.92 -13.52 5.28
C LEU A 45 4.48 -13.24 5.73
N ARG A 46 4.02 -14.00 6.73
CA ARG A 46 2.83 -13.65 7.53
C ARG A 46 3.27 -13.11 8.88
N VAL A 47 2.90 -11.87 9.18
CA VAL A 47 3.33 -11.15 10.39
C VAL A 47 2.12 -10.56 11.11
N PRO A 48 2.23 -10.23 12.42
CA PRO A 48 1.17 -9.51 13.11
C PRO A 48 0.82 -8.20 12.41
N TYR A 49 -0.47 -7.85 12.35
CA TYR A 49 -0.91 -6.60 11.70
C TYR A 49 -0.17 -5.36 12.26
N ALA A 50 0.11 -5.34 13.56
CA ALA A 50 0.86 -4.28 14.23
C ALA A 50 2.30 -4.11 13.73
N MET A 51 2.88 -5.12 13.09
CA MET A 51 4.21 -5.10 12.48
C MET A 51 4.17 -4.65 11.00
N THR A 52 3.06 -4.03 10.56
CA THR A 52 2.93 -3.50 9.21
C THR A 52 2.71 -1.99 9.21
N SER A 53 3.20 -1.31 8.18
CA SER A 53 2.92 0.10 7.93
C SER A 53 2.80 0.39 6.44
N PRO A 54 1.84 1.21 6.01
CA PRO A 54 1.79 1.73 4.64
C PRO A 54 2.73 2.94 4.44
N ARG A 55 3.35 3.45 5.51
CA ARG A 55 4.17 4.67 5.48
C ARG A 55 5.63 4.33 5.15
N PRO A 56 6.22 4.87 4.06
CA PRO A 56 7.58 4.55 3.67
C PRO A 56 8.60 4.72 4.80
N ASP A 57 8.57 5.84 5.51
CA ASP A 57 9.47 6.21 6.62
C ASP A 57 9.50 5.20 7.77
N ARG A 58 8.46 4.35 7.91
CA ARG A 58 8.37 3.35 8.97
C ARG A 58 8.76 1.95 8.54
N VAL A 59 8.83 1.67 7.24
CA VAL A 59 9.09 0.33 6.72
C VAL A 59 10.57 0.06 6.71
N THR A 60 11.00 -0.94 7.48
CA THR A 60 12.41 -1.33 7.61
C THR A 60 12.74 -2.63 6.87
N CYS A 61 11.73 -3.40 6.44
CA CYS A 61 11.96 -4.58 5.59
C CYS A 61 12.26 -4.15 4.15
N LEU A 62 13.51 -4.34 3.68
CA LEU A 62 13.95 -3.95 2.33
C LEU A 62 13.15 -4.64 1.21
N ALA A 63 12.82 -5.92 1.38
CA ALA A 63 11.99 -6.64 0.41
C ALA A 63 10.56 -6.05 0.30
N CYS A 64 9.99 -5.61 1.43
CA CYS A 64 8.70 -4.91 1.45
C CYS A 64 8.79 -3.51 0.83
N ARG A 65 9.92 -2.80 0.98
CA ARG A 65 10.15 -1.52 0.30
C ARG A 65 10.18 -1.67 -1.21
N GLU A 66 10.94 -2.65 -1.72
CA GLU A 66 10.99 -2.93 -3.16
C GLU A 66 9.62 -3.38 -3.69
N HIS A 67 8.91 -4.23 -2.94
CA HIS A 67 7.52 -4.60 -3.27
C HIS A 67 6.64 -3.35 -3.39
N ALA A 68 6.63 -2.49 -2.37
CA ALA A 68 5.80 -1.29 -2.36
C ALA A 68 6.14 -0.32 -3.50
N ARG A 69 7.43 -0.13 -3.79
CA ARG A 69 7.90 0.67 -4.92
C ARG A 69 7.33 0.16 -6.24
N ARG A 70 7.46 -1.14 -6.52
CA ARG A 70 6.94 -1.75 -7.76
C ARG A 70 5.43 -1.63 -7.87
N GLU A 71 4.70 -1.89 -6.79
CA GLU A 71 3.24 -1.82 -6.77
C GLU A 71 2.73 -0.40 -7.03
N HIS A 72 3.37 0.62 -6.44
CA HIS A 72 3.02 2.01 -6.69
C HIS A 72 3.35 2.47 -8.11
N LEU A 73 4.49 2.04 -8.68
CA LEU A 73 4.80 2.33 -10.09
C LEU A 73 3.78 1.69 -11.02
N ARG A 74 3.49 0.39 -10.84
CA ARG A 74 2.48 -0.33 -11.64
C ARG A 74 1.13 0.36 -11.57
N PHE A 75 0.69 0.75 -10.38
CA PHE A 75 -0.59 1.43 -10.23
C PHE A 75 -0.61 2.84 -10.83
N SER A 76 0.53 3.56 -10.80
CA SER A 76 0.64 4.86 -11.45
C SER A 76 0.40 4.77 -12.96
N GLU A 77 0.92 3.73 -13.61
CA GLU A 77 0.72 3.47 -15.03
C GLU A 77 -0.72 3.06 -15.33
N GLU A 78 -1.30 2.23 -14.46
CA GLU A 78 -2.67 1.77 -14.57
C GLU A 78 -3.69 2.91 -14.45
N VAL A 79 -3.61 3.73 -13.40
CA VAL A 79 -4.56 4.83 -13.20
C VAL A 79 -4.48 5.85 -14.32
N GLU A 80 -3.28 6.13 -14.84
CA GLU A 80 -3.11 7.07 -15.94
C GLU A 80 -3.68 6.51 -17.25
N ARG A 81 -3.46 5.22 -17.53
CA ARG A 81 -4.04 4.53 -18.69
C ARG A 81 -5.56 4.51 -18.62
N LEU A 82 -6.12 4.11 -17.48
CA LEU A 82 -7.58 4.02 -17.29
C LEU A 82 -8.24 5.39 -17.44
N SER A 83 -7.62 6.46 -16.94
CA SER A 83 -8.16 7.83 -17.04
C SER A 83 -8.31 8.36 -18.47
N ARG A 84 -7.59 7.76 -19.44
CA ARG A 84 -7.65 8.12 -20.86
C ARG A 84 -8.63 7.27 -21.67
N MET A 85 -9.22 6.24 -21.08
CA MET A 85 -10.16 5.38 -21.78
C MET A 85 -11.49 6.12 -22.04
N ALA A 86 -12.08 5.87 -23.20
CA ALA A 86 -13.42 6.37 -23.51
C ALA A 86 -14.43 5.85 -22.48
N GLY A 87 -15.27 6.74 -21.93
CA GLY A 87 -16.22 6.41 -20.87
C GLY A 87 -15.62 6.37 -19.46
N SER A 88 -14.35 6.75 -19.26
CA SER A 88 -13.77 6.92 -17.93
C SER A 88 -14.51 8.01 -17.15
N THR A 89 -14.88 7.69 -15.90
CA THR A 89 -15.42 8.67 -14.94
C THR A 89 -14.32 9.52 -14.29
N ILE A 90 -13.06 9.11 -14.42
CA ILE A 90 -11.87 9.83 -13.95
C ILE A 90 -11.30 10.60 -15.15
N SER A 91 -11.21 11.92 -15.02
CA SER A 91 -10.58 12.74 -16.07
C SER A 91 -9.09 12.46 -16.22
N PRO A 92 -8.49 12.69 -17.40
CA PRO A 92 -7.05 12.55 -17.60
C PRO A 92 -6.20 13.37 -16.61
N ALA A 93 -6.66 14.57 -16.23
CA ALA A 93 -5.97 15.41 -15.25
C ALA A 93 -5.98 14.79 -13.84
N GLN A 94 -7.12 14.23 -13.42
CA GLN A 94 -7.22 13.49 -12.15
C GLN A 94 -6.37 12.22 -12.16
N GLY A 95 -6.36 11.50 -13.30
CA GLY A 95 -5.52 10.32 -13.49
C GLY A 95 -4.03 10.66 -13.39
N LYS A 96 -3.58 11.73 -14.04
CA LYS A 96 -2.21 12.24 -13.91
C LYS A 96 -1.86 12.61 -12.47
N LEU A 97 -2.74 13.35 -11.79
CA LEU A 97 -2.52 13.74 -10.40
C LEU A 97 -2.39 12.51 -9.48
N ALA A 98 -3.22 11.48 -9.68
CA ALA A 98 -3.13 10.23 -8.93
C ALA A 98 -1.83 9.48 -9.25
N ALA A 99 -1.47 9.37 -10.53
CA ALA A 99 -0.24 8.72 -10.96
C ALA A 99 1.01 9.40 -10.36
N ASP A 100 1.06 10.73 -10.38
CA ASP A 100 2.19 11.50 -9.83
C ASP A 100 2.33 11.29 -8.31
N LYS A 101 1.22 11.19 -7.56
CA LYS A 101 1.25 10.81 -6.13
C LYS A 101 1.82 9.41 -5.90
N HIS A 102 1.47 8.45 -6.75
CA HIS A 102 2.01 7.09 -6.62
C HIS A 102 3.49 7.01 -7.01
N ARG A 103 3.95 7.80 -7.97
CA ARG A 103 5.38 7.92 -8.29
C ARG A 103 6.17 8.51 -7.14
N ASP A 104 5.67 9.56 -6.49
CA ASP A 104 6.26 10.14 -5.28
C ASP A 104 6.34 9.11 -4.13
N LEU A 105 5.28 8.32 -3.90
CA LEU A 105 5.33 7.22 -2.92
C LEU A 105 6.38 6.17 -3.29
N ALA A 106 6.45 5.75 -4.55
CA ALA A 106 7.45 4.80 -5.01
C ALA A 106 8.87 5.32 -4.78
N GLN A 107 9.12 6.60 -5.07
CA GLN A 107 10.40 7.25 -4.81
C GLN A 107 10.79 7.19 -3.32
N ARG A 108 9.86 7.52 -2.42
CA ARG A 108 10.10 7.45 -0.95
C ARG A 108 10.35 6.02 -0.44
N PHE A 109 9.77 5.01 -1.10
CA PHE A 109 10.10 3.60 -0.82
C PHE A 109 11.49 3.21 -1.31
N SER A 110 12.07 3.94 -2.26
CA SER A 110 13.48 3.80 -2.69
C SER A 110 14.45 4.56 -1.77
N ASP A 111 14.05 5.70 -1.22
CA ASP A 111 14.96 6.68 -0.59
C ASP A 111 15.34 6.42 0.89
N ALA A 112 15.16 5.20 1.42
CA ALA A 112 15.78 4.90 2.72
C ALA A 112 17.21 4.45 2.51
N GLU A 113 18.13 5.35 2.83
CA GLU A 113 19.50 5.01 3.18
C GLU A 113 19.50 3.94 4.29
N GLY A 114 20.50 3.06 4.23
CA GLY A 114 20.67 1.91 5.11
C GLY A 114 20.86 2.23 6.58
#